data_AF-A0A6G2QWA7-F1
#
_entry.id   AF-A0A6G2QWA7-F1
#
_cell.length_a   1.000
_cell.length_b   1.000
_cell.length_c   1.000
_cell.angle_alpha   90.00
_cell.angle_beta   90.00
_cell.angle_gamma   90.00
#
_symmetry.space_group_name_H-M   'P 1'
#
loop_
_entity.id
_entity.type
_entity.pdbx_description
1 polymer ?
#
loop_
_entity_poly.entity_id
_entity_poly.type
_entity_poly.pdbx_seq_one_letter_code
_entity_poly.pdbx_strand_id
1 'polypeptide(L)'
;ELDRLTAAECRPGADQAERMLVQSAPEPGRAQAVARLTAAWEEAYWAALPQWEHRVVTDARPSLYACFNVADLLISDVSSVISDFLASGKPYAVTNTSGLPERAFRAAFPTVAAATVLTPDAAGVPALLESVRHPEKDDLSEARAQLKLRLLGPADPPSQERFAAAVRALCAASREHRARMAGRHAAEV
;
A
#
# COMPACT_ATOMS: atom_id res chain seq x y z
N GLU A 1 6.66 20.72 13.73
CA GLU A 1 7.84 20.37 12.91
C GLU A 1 7.51 19.45 11.75
N LEU A 2 6.90 18.28 11.97
CA LEU A 2 6.47 17.38 10.88
C LEU A 2 5.60 18.12 9.84
N ASP A 3 4.61 18.89 10.29
CA ASP A 3 3.74 19.70 9.40
C ASP A 3 4.52 20.61 8.47
N ARG A 4 5.55 21.28 9.00
CA ARG A 4 6.41 22.19 8.25
C ARG A 4 7.21 21.45 7.17
N LEU A 5 7.66 20.23 7.47
CA LEU A 5 8.41 19.38 6.53
C LEU A 5 7.54 18.63 5.54
N THR A 6 6.24 18.50 5.78
CA THR A 6 5.29 17.86 4.85
C THR A 6 4.43 18.87 4.08
N ALA A 7 4.45 20.14 4.47
CA ALA A 7 3.78 21.19 3.74
C ALA A 7 4.37 21.35 2.33
N ALA A 8 3.48 21.50 1.35
CA ALA A 8 3.83 21.94 0.01
C ALA A 8 3.56 23.44 -0.10
N GLU A 9 4.60 24.23 -0.35
CA GLU A 9 4.44 25.66 -0.64
C GLU A 9 4.00 25.81 -2.10
N CYS A 10 2.70 25.97 -2.30
CA CYS A 10 2.11 26.25 -3.61
C CYS A 10 1.07 27.36 -3.46
N ARG A 11 0.83 28.10 -4.55
CA ARG A 11 -0.25 29.09 -4.56
C ARG A 11 -1.58 28.39 -4.24
N PRO A 12 -2.49 29.04 -3.48
CA PRO A 12 -3.85 28.53 -3.31
C PRO A 12 -4.49 28.25 -4.67
N GLY A 13 -5.08 27.06 -4.82
CA GLY A 13 -5.71 26.62 -6.08
C GLY A 13 -4.75 26.09 -7.16
N ALA A 14 -3.45 25.92 -6.87
CA ALA A 14 -2.53 25.26 -7.80
C ALA A 14 -3.00 23.84 -8.12
N ASP A 15 -3.07 23.52 -9.42
CA ASP A 15 -3.35 22.16 -9.88
C ASP A 15 -2.14 21.23 -9.70
N GLN A 16 -2.31 19.94 -10.02
CA GLN A 16 -1.24 18.94 -9.85
C GLN A 16 -0.05 19.20 -10.79
N ALA A 17 -0.30 19.69 -12.01
CA ALA A 17 0.77 19.96 -12.96
C ALA A 17 1.63 21.14 -12.47
N GLU A 18 1.01 22.22 -12.01
CA GLU A 18 1.71 23.36 -11.41
C GLU A 18 2.52 22.95 -10.19
N ARG A 19 1.96 22.13 -9.30
CA ARG A 19 2.66 21.59 -8.13
C ARG A 19 3.90 20.78 -8.52
N MET A 20 3.79 19.96 -9.57
CA MET A 20 4.92 19.18 -10.07
C MET A 20 6.01 20.06 -10.71
N LEU A 21 5.63 21.17 -11.36
CA LEU A 21 6.59 22.09 -11.99
C LEU A 21 7.43 22.86 -10.97
N VAL A 22 6.85 23.19 -9.81
CA VAL A 22 7.57 23.91 -8.74
C VAL A 22 8.29 22.98 -7.76
N GLN A 23 8.10 21.67 -7.88
CA GLN A 23 8.84 20.70 -7.08
C GLN A 23 10.32 20.65 -7.52
N SER A 24 11.18 21.22 -6.68
CA SER A 24 12.63 21.08 -6.79
C SER A 24 13.12 19.81 -6.08
N ALA A 25 14.38 19.45 -6.36
CA ALA A 25 15.05 18.40 -5.61
C ALA A 25 15.05 18.76 -4.10
N PRO A 26 14.56 17.86 -3.23
CA PRO A 26 14.51 18.14 -1.80
C PRO A 26 15.92 18.24 -1.21
N GLU A 27 16.06 19.07 -0.16
CA GLU A 27 17.30 19.18 0.62
C GLU A 27 17.81 17.80 1.09
N PRO A 28 19.13 17.55 1.02
CA PRO A 28 19.71 16.33 1.57
C PRO A 28 19.28 16.10 3.03
N GLY A 29 18.91 14.86 3.37
CA GLY A 29 18.45 14.54 4.73
C GLY A 29 16.96 14.77 4.99
N ARG A 30 16.24 15.49 4.11
CA ARG A 30 14.80 15.77 4.30
C ARG A 30 13.97 14.50 4.42
N ALA A 31 14.20 13.52 3.55
CA ALA A 31 13.45 12.25 3.56
C ALA A 31 13.65 11.49 4.87
N GLN A 32 14.88 11.41 5.38
CA GLN A 32 15.20 10.79 6.66
C GLN A 32 14.56 11.55 7.83
N ALA A 33 14.57 12.89 7.79
CA ALA A 33 13.94 13.72 8.80
C ALA A 33 12.41 13.52 8.84
N VAL A 34 11.75 13.50 7.67
CA VAL A 34 10.31 13.22 7.55
C VAL A 34 10.00 11.83 8.09
N ALA A 35 10.72 10.79 7.65
CA ALA A 35 10.50 9.42 8.12
C ALA A 35 10.62 9.30 9.64
N ARG A 36 11.67 9.88 10.24
CA ARG A 36 11.89 9.90 11.69
C ARG A 36 10.77 10.62 12.44
N LEU A 37 10.37 11.80 11.97
CA LEU A 37 9.34 12.59 12.64
C LEU A 37 7.94 11.98 12.47
N THR A 38 7.65 11.35 11.33
CA THR A 38 6.44 10.56 11.13
C THR A 38 6.39 9.39 12.12
N ALA A 39 7.47 8.61 12.24
CA ALA A 39 7.53 7.50 13.18
C ALA A 39 7.32 7.94 14.63
N ALA A 40 7.99 9.03 15.06
CA ALA A 40 7.82 9.58 16.40
C ALA A 40 6.39 10.11 16.65
N TRP A 41 5.76 10.71 15.62
CA TRP A 41 4.37 11.16 15.71
C TRP A 41 3.41 9.97 15.82
N GLU A 42 3.61 8.92 15.02
CA GLU A 42 2.78 7.71 15.04
C GLU A 42 2.89 6.98 16.39
N GLU A 43 4.10 6.82 16.92
CA GLU A 43 4.33 6.25 18.26
C GLU A 43 3.56 7.03 19.34
N ALA A 44 3.68 8.36 19.35
CA ALA A 44 2.96 9.21 20.29
C ALA A 44 1.44 9.14 20.10
N TYR A 45 0.97 9.09 18.85
CA TYR A 45 -0.46 8.95 18.54
C TYR A 45 -1.03 7.68 19.12
N TRP A 46 -0.39 6.52 18.89
CA TRP A 46 -0.90 5.24 19.38
C TRP A 46 -0.76 5.09 20.89
N ALA A 47 0.32 5.62 21.50
CA ALA A 47 0.51 5.58 22.95
C ALA A 47 -0.51 6.43 23.73
N ALA A 48 -1.05 7.48 23.12
CA ALA A 48 -2.05 8.35 23.73
C ALA A 48 -3.45 7.74 23.79
N LEU A 49 -3.69 6.61 23.11
CA LEU A 49 -5.02 6.02 22.95
C LEU A 49 -5.20 4.76 23.80
N PRO A 50 -6.33 4.62 24.51
CA PRO A 50 -6.71 3.34 25.11
C PRO A 50 -6.91 2.26 24.05
N GLN A 51 -6.43 1.05 24.31
CA GLN A 51 -6.49 -0.07 23.36
C GLN A 51 -7.93 -0.50 22.98
N TRP A 52 -8.91 -0.23 23.84
CA TRP A 52 -10.31 -0.63 23.64
C TRP A 52 -11.14 0.44 22.92
N GLU A 53 -10.59 1.63 22.70
CA GLU A 53 -11.35 2.75 22.15
C GLU A 53 -11.58 2.56 20.64
N HIS A 54 -12.83 2.69 20.20
CA HIS A 54 -13.14 2.71 18.77
C HIS A 54 -12.61 4.00 18.14
N ARG A 55 -11.83 3.87 17.06
CA ARG A 55 -11.18 5.00 16.40
C ARG A 55 -11.73 5.21 14.99
N VAL A 56 -12.04 6.46 14.68
CA VAL A 56 -12.39 6.91 13.34
C VAL A 56 -11.27 7.81 12.84
N VAL A 57 -10.59 7.39 11.77
CA VAL A 57 -9.47 8.13 11.15
C VAL A 57 -9.92 8.68 9.81
N THR A 58 -10.08 10.00 9.73
CA THR A 58 -10.50 10.70 8.49
C THR A 58 -9.45 11.68 7.96
N ASP A 59 -8.48 12.04 8.79
CA ASP A 59 -7.40 12.95 8.42
C ASP A 59 -6.26 12.22 7.71
N ALA A 60 -5.32 12.98 7.15
CA ALA A 60 -4.14 12.45 6.48
C ALA A 60 -3.16 11.68 7.42
N ARG A 61 -3.33 11.81 8.75
CA ARG A 61 -2.50 11.15 9.77
C ARG A 61 -3.36 10.58 10.90
N PRO A 62 -3.09 9.35 11.39
CA PRO A 62 -2.07 8.41 10.90
C PRO A 62 -2.32 8.00 9.44
N SER A 63 -1.25 7.64 8.74
CA SER A 63 -1.39 7.15 7.37
C SER A 63 -2.17 5.83 7.36
N LEU A 64 -2.79 5.50 6.23
CA LEU A 64 -3.51 4.23 6.07
C LEU A 64 -2.60 3.02 6.40
N TYR A 65 -1.34 3.06 5.96
CA TYR A 65 -0.36 2.01 6.25
C TYR A 65 0.01 1.93 7.73
N ALA A 66 0.05 3.07 8.44
CA ALA A 66 0.28 3.08 9.88
C ALA A 66 -0.89 2.40 10.62
N CYS A 67 -2.13 2.61 10.17
CA CYS A 67 -3.29 1.87 10.67
C CYS A 67 -3.16 0.36 10.40
N PHE A 68 -2.72 -0.04 9.19
CA PHE A 68 -2.50 -1.45 8.86
C PHE A 68 -1.43 -2.12 9.72
N ASN A 69 -0.38 -1.39 10.07
CA ASN A 69 0.72 -1.92 10.87
C ASN A 69 0.24 -2.33 12.27
N VAL A 70 -0.66 -1.56 12.87
CA VAL A 70 -1.23 -1.85 14.21
C VAL A 70 -2.47 -2.76 14.17
N ALA A 71 -3.12 -2.91 13.01
CA ALA A 71 -4.29 -3.78 12.87
C ALA A 71 -3.89 -5.26 12.79
N ASP A 72 -4.61 -6.14 13.48
CA ASP A 72 -4.44 -7.61 13.35
C ASP A 72 -5.21 -8.19 12.16
N LEU A 73 -6.25 -7.48 11.71
CA LEU A 73 -7.25 -7.92 10.75
C LEU A 73 -7.83 -6.70 10.02
N LEU A 74 -8.13 -6.85 8.73
CA LEU A 74 -8.96 -5.91 7.96
C LEU A 74 -10.34 -6.49 7.67
N ILE A 75 -11.40 -5.71 7.90
CA ILE A 75 -12.74 -5.98 7.34
C ILE A 75 -13.03 -4.88 6.33
N SER A 76 -13.34 -5.27 5.10
CA SER A 76 -13.62 -4.35 3.98
C SER A 76 -14.77 -4.87 3.15
N ASP A 77 -15.37 -4.01 2.33
CA ASP A 77 -16.14 -4.44 1.15
C ASP A 77 -15.17 -4.75 -0.02
N VAL A 78 -15.71 -4.93 -1.23
CA VAL A 78 -14.89 -5.11 -2.44
C VAL A 78 -14.18 -3.80 -2.80
N SER A 79 -13.00 -3.59 -2.23
CA SER A 79 -12.21 -2.36 -2.36
C SER A 79 -10.77 -2.66 -2.77
N SER A 80 -10.16 -1.72 -3.51
CA SER A 80 -8.74 -1.80 -3.89
C SER A 80 -7.82 -1.78 -2.68
N VAL A 81 -8.29 -1.27 -1.53
CA VAL A 81 -7.56 -1.22 -0.26
C VAL A 81 -7.09 -2.60 0.23
N ILE A 82 -7.80 -3.66 -0.18
CA ILE A 82 -7.41 -5.04 0.13
C ILE A 82 -6.06 -5.38 -0.50
N SER A 83 -5.78 -4.89 -1.71
CA SER A 83 -4.50 -5.13 -2.39
C SER A 83 -3.34 -4.51 -1.62
N ASP A 84 -3.55 -3.34 -1.02
CA ASP A 84 -2.55 -2.69 -0.17
C ASP A 84 -2.36 -3.44 1.15
N PHE A 85 -3.46 -3.87 1.79
CA PHE A 85 -3.41 -4.63 3.03
C PHE A 85 -2.77 -6.03 2.86
N LEU A 86 -2.93 -6.66 1.68
CA LEU A 86 -2.29 -7.93 1.33
C LEU A 86 -0.76 -7.88 1.45
N ALA A 87 -0.14 -6.70 1.37
CA ALA A 87 1.28 -6.54 1.62
C ALA A 87 1.68 -7.01 3.04
N SER A 88 0.80 -6.88 4.02
CA SER A 88 1.02 -7.33 5.40
C SER A 88 0.96 -8.85 5.56
N GLY A 89 0.24 -9.56 4.67
CA GLY A 89 -0.06 -11.00 4.80
C GLY A 89 -1.08 -11.35 5.90
N LYS A 90 -1.54 -10.35 6.66
CA LYS A 90 -2.49 -10.53 7.76
C LYS A 90 -3.88 -10.97 7.25
N PRO A 91 -4.69 -11.63 8.09
CA PRO A 91 -6.06 -12.01 7.75
C PRO A 91 -6.90 -10.80 7.33
N TYR A 92 -7.78 -11.00 6.34
CA TYR A 92 -8.80 -10.02 5.98
C TYR A 92 -10.12 -10.70 5.61
N ALA A 93 -11.20 -9.96 5.76
CA ALA A 93 -12.54 -10.38 5.42
C ALA A 93 -13.21 -9.41 4.46
N VAL A 94 -14.04 -9.96 3.57
CA VAL A 94 -14.84 -9.20 2.62
C VAL A 94 -16.32 -9.38 2.92
N THR A 95 -17.02 -8.27 3.13
CA THR A 95 -18.47 -8.27 3.30
C THR A 95 -19.17 -8.49 1.96
N ASN A 96 -19.98 -9.55 1.88
CA ASN A 96 -20.80 -9.83 0.70
C ASN A 96 -22.16 -9.15 0.87
N THR A 97 -22.28 -7.95 0.29
CA THR A 97 -23.51 -7.16 0.28
C THR A 97 -24.38 -7.39 -0.96
N SER A 98 -23.90 -8.18 -1.93
CA SER A 98 -24.59 -8.37 -3.21
C SER A 98 -25.62 -9.50 -3.21
N GLY A 99 -25.69 -10.30 -2.14
CA GLY A 99 -26.57 -11.47 -2.03
C GLY A 99 -26.17 -12.63 -2.96
N LEU A 100 -24.99 -12.56 -3.57
CA LEU A 100 -24.49 -13.65 -4.42
C LEU A 100 -24.13 -14.86 -3.55
N PRO A 101 -24.37 -16.10 -4.00
CA PRO A 101 -23.79 -17.27 -3.39
C PRO A 101 -22.27 -17.16 -3.33
N GLU A 102 -21.65 -17.61 -2.23
CA GLU A 102 -20.22 -17.39 -1.97
C GLU A 102 -19.32 -17.85 -3.13
N ARG A 103 -19.63 -19.00 -3.75
CA ARG A 103 -18.90 -19.50 -4.92
C ARG A 103 -18.90 -18.50 -6.09
N ALA A 104 -20.05 -17.89 -6.38
CA ALA A 104 -20.17 -16.89 -7.44
C ALA A 104 -19.46 -15.59 -7.05
N PHE A 105 -19.53 -15.21 -5.77
CA PHE A 105 -18.85 -14.03 -5.23
C PHE A 105 -17.32 -14.15 -5.35
N ARG A 106 -16.74 -15.30 -4.96
CA ARG A 106 -15.30 -15.58 -5.11
C ARG A 106 -14.84 -15.62 -6.56
N ALA A 107 -15.67 -16.12 -7.47
CA ALA A 107 -15.36 -16.15 -8.90
C ALA A 107 -15.38 -14.75 -9.53
N ALA A 108 -16.27 -13.87 -9.07
CA ALA A 108 -16.38 -12.51 -9.57
C ALA A 108 -15.26 -11.58 -9.09
N PHE A 109 -14.75 -11.80 -7.87
CA PHE A 109 -13.82 -10.89 -7.21
C PHE A 109 -12.53 -11.60 -6.80
N PRO A 110 -11.42 -11.46 -7.56
CA PRO A 110 -10.17 -12.18 -7.29
C PRO A 110 -9.59 -11.96 -5.90
N THR A 111 -9.75 -10.77 -5.33
CA THR A 111 -9.30 -10.45 -3.96
C THR A 111 -10.08 -11.20 -2.89
N VAL A 112 -11.26 -11.73 -3.19
CA VAL A 112 -12.04 -12.55 -2.25
C VAL A 112 -11.49 -13.97 -2.17
N ALA A 113 -10.72 -14.43 -3.15
CA ALA A 113 -10.21 -15.81 -3.18
C ALA A 113 -9.43 -16.22 -1.93
N ALA A 114 -8.77 -15.27 -1.26
CA ALA A 114 -8.01 -15.50 -0.03
C ALA A 114 -8.61 -14.82 1.22
N ALA A 115 -9.89 -14.44 1.15
CA ALA A 115 -10.61 -13.76 2.23
C ALA A 115 -11.60 -14.68 2.93
N THR A 116 -11.89 -14.37 4.19
CA THR A 116 -13.14 -14.79 4.83
C THR A 116 -14.29 -13.98 4.23
N VAL A 117 -15.35 -14.64 3.79
CA VAL A 117 -16.55 -13.94 3.29
C VAL A 117 -17.53 -13.77 4.44
N LEU A 118 -17.92 -12.52 4.73
CA LEU A 118 -18.90 -12.21 5.75
C LEU A 118 -20.26 -11.94 5.08
N THR A 119 -21.23 -12.77 5.42
CA THR A 119 -22.65 -12.60 5.07
C THR A 119 -23.33 -11.57 5.98
N PRO A 120 -24.50 -11.03 5.59
CA PRO A 120 -25.22 -10.03 6.40
C PRO A 120 -25.59 -10.48 7.82
N ASP A 121 -25.68 -11.79 8.07
CA ASP A 121 -25.93 -12.36 9.40
C ASP A 121 -24.68 -12.42 10.30
N ALA A 122 -23.51 -12.01 9.78
CA ALA A 122 -22.23 -11.99 10.47
C ALA A 122 -21.78 -13.35 11.06
N ALA A 123 -22.34 -14.46 10.59
CA ALA A 123 -22.08 -15.79 11.16
C ALA A 123 -20.60 -16.22 11.07
N GLY A 124 -19.84 -15.65 10.13
CA GLY A 124 -18.41 -15.91 9.95
C GLY A 124 -17.47 -15.15 10.89
N VAL A 125 -17.96 -14.15 11.65
CA VAL A 125 -17.11 -13.31 12.52
C VAL A 125 -16.43 -14.12 13.63
N PRO A 126 -17.09 -15.03 14.37
CA PRO A 126 -16.44 -15.80 15.42
C PRO A 126 -15.25 -16.63 14.90
N ALA A 127 -15.42 -17.34 13.78
CA ALA A 127 -14.35 -18.13 13.18
C ALA A 127 -13.18 -17.26 12.68
N LEU A 128 -13.48 -16.08 12.14
CA LEU A 128 -12.46 -15.11 11.73
C LEU A 128 -11.63 -14.61 12.92
N LEU A 129 -12.29 -14.24 14.03
CA LEU A 129 -11.58 -13.78 15.22
C LEU A 129 -10.78 -14.92 15.87
N GLU A 130 -11.29 -16.14 15.81
CA GLU A 130 -10.58 -17.34 16.26
C GLU A 130 -9.28 -17.53 15.48
N SER A 131 -9.29 -17.44 14.15
CA SER A 131 -8.07 -17.59 13.34
C SER A 131 -7.05 -16.46 13.55
N VAL A 132 -7.51 -15.26 13.93
CA VAL A 132 -6.62 -14.15 14.32
C VAL A 132 -5.95 -14.42 15.68
N ARG A 133 -6.69 -14.99 16.64
CA ARG A 133 -6.14 -15.35 17.97
C ARG A 133 -5.30 -16.62 17.95
N HIS A 134 -5.58 -17.50 16.99
CA HIS A 134 -4.95 -18.80 16.79
C HIS A 134 -4.50 -18.91 15.32
N PRO A 135 -3.33 -18.33 14.96
CA PRO A 135 -2.84 -18.32 13.58
C PRO A 135 -2.69 -19.71 12.96
N GLU A 136 -2.53 -20.74 13.77
CA GLU A 136 -2.51 -22.15 13.33
C GLU A 136 -3.85 -22.63 12.75
N LYS A 137 -4.95 -21.92 13.01
CA LYS A 137 -6.30 -22.17 12.47
C LYS A 137 -6.61 -21.33 11.22
N ASP A 138 -5.62 -20.59 10.72
CA ASP A 138 -5.78 -19.75 9.54
C ASP A 138 -5.49 -20.53 8.24
N ASP A 139 -6.53 -21.22 7.78
CA ASP A 139 -6.51 -22.01 6.54
C ASP A 139 -6.34 -21.16 5.27
N LEU A 140 -6.44 -19.83 5.37
CA LEU A 140 -6.31 -18.90 4.23
C LEU A 140 -4.91 -18.31 4.09
N SER A 141 -4.00 -18.58 5.02
CA SER A 141 -2.63 -18.03 5.02
C SER A 141 -1.87 -18.32 3.72
N GLU A 142 -1.90 -19.56 3.24
CA GLU A 142 -1.24 -19.94 1.99
C GLU A 142 -1.88 -19.27 0.78
N ALA A 143 -3.22 -19.25 0.70
CA ALA A 143 -3.96 -18.58 -0.36
C ALA A 143 -3.62 -17.08 -0.40
N ARG A 144 -3.49 -16.42 0.77
CA ARG A 144 -3.06 -15.01 0.86
C ARG A 144 -1.63 -14.82 0.40
N ALA A 145 -0.71 -15.73 0.73
CA ALA A 145 0.67 -15.66 0.26
C ALA A 145 0.77 -15.78 -1.27
N GLN A 146 0.02 -16.71 -1.87
CA GLN A 146 -0.06 -16.89 -3.32
C GLN A 146 -0.68 -15.67 -4.01
N LEU A 147 -1.77 -15.14 -3.44
CA LEU A 147 -2.44 -13.94 -3.97
C LEU A 147 -1.53 -12.71 -3.88
N LYS A 148 -0.83 -12.53 -2.74
CA LYS A 148 0.17 -11.47 -2.54
C LYS A 148 1.26 -11.54 -3.61
N LEU A 149 1.84 -12.72 -3.85
CA LEU A 149 2.85 -12.91 -4.89
C LEU A 149 2.31 -12.59 -6.28
N ARG A 150 1.09 -13.03 -6.59
CA ARG A 150 0.45 -12.78 -7.88
C ARG A 150 0.20 -11.29 -8.14
N LEU A 151 -0.25 -10.54 -7.13
CA LEU A 151 -0.64 -9.14 -7.29
C LEU A 151 0.53 -8.17 -7.11
N LEU A 152 1.41 -8.41 -6.13
CA LEU A 152 2.46 -7.48 -5.73
C LEU A 152 3.86 -7.89 -6.23
N GLY A 153 3.99 -9.13 -6.71
CA GLY A 153 5.27 -9.73 -7.05
C GLY A 153 6.07 -10.15 -5.80
N PRO A 154 7.36 -10.51 -5.97
CA PRO A 154 8.21 -10.93 -4.87
C PRO A 154 8.43 -9.80 -3.86
N ALA A 155 8.61 -10.14 -2.59
CA ALA A 155 8.93 -9.18 -1.54
C ALA A 155 10.40 -8.73 -1.58
N ASP A 156 11.29 -9.59 -2.07
CA ASP A 156 12.73 -9.36 -2.11
C ASP A 156 13.28 -9.60 -3.54
N PRO A 157 14.06 -8.65 -4.12
CA PRO A 157 14.26 -7.29 -3.61
C PRO A 157 12.95 -6.49 -3.63
N PRO A 158 12.76 -5.48 -2.75
CA PRO A 158 11.54 -4.69 -2.69
C PRO A 158 11.11 -4.08 -4.03
N SER A 159 9.81 -3.90 -4.23
CA SER A 159 9.26 -3.35 -5.48
C SER A 159 9.87 -2.00 -5.87
N GLN A 160 10.18 -1.15 -4.88
CA GLN A 160 10.85 0.13 -5.11
C GLN A 160 12.28 -0.05 -5.65
N GLU A 161 13.03 -1.04 -5.17
CA GLU A 161 14.38 -1.33 -5.66
C GLU A 161 14.35 -1.90 -7.07
N ARG A 162 13.41 -2.81 -7.35
CA ARG A 162 13.19 -3.35 -8.71
C ARG A 162 12.84 -2.24 -9.69
N PHE A 163 11.93 -1.35 -9.29
CA PHE A 163 11.55 -0.20 -10.11
C PHE A 163 12.73 0.75 -10.33
N ALA A 164 13.46 1.11 -9.28
CA ALA A 164 14.64 1.97 -9.41
C ALA A 164 15.72 1.35 -10.30
N ALA A 165 15.93 0.04 -10.22
CA ALA A 165 16.85 -0.68 -11.10
C ALA A 165 16.37 -0.63 -12.57
N ALA A 166 15.08 -0.86 -12.82
CA ALA A 166 14.49 -0.78 -14.16
C ALA A 166 14.63 0.63 -14.76
N VAL A 167 14.37 1.68 -13.97
CA VAL A 167 14.57 3.07 -14.39
C VAL A 167 16.03 3.34 -14.75
N ARG A 168 16.99 2.91 -13.92
CA ARG A 168 18.43 3.05 -14.23
C ARG A 168 18.81 2.33 -15.53
N ALA A 169 18.31 1.13 -15.75
CA ALA A 169 18.54 0.35 -16.96
C ALA A 169 17.97 1.06 -18.21
N LEU A 170 16.74 1.59 -18.12
CA LEU A 170 16.12 2.36 -19.20
C LEU A 170 16.94 3.61 -19.55
N CYS A 171 17.43 4.35 -18.55
CA CYS A 171 18.29 5.51 -18.79
C CYS A 171 19.61 5.13 -19.47
N ALA A 172 20.23 4.01 -19.09
CA ALA A 172 21.45 3.52 -19.73
C ALA A 172 21.22 3.17 -21.21
N ALA A 173 20.18 2.39 -21.50
CA ALA A 173 19.80 2.03 -22.87
C ALA A 173 19.50 3.26 -23.74
N SER A 174 18.84 4.28 -23.17
CA SER A 174 18.56 5.54 -23.87
C SER A 174 19.84 6.30 -24.22
N ARG A 175 20.82 6.39 -23.30
CA ARG A 175 22.11 7.03 -23.56
C ARG A 175 22.89 6.30 -24.65
N GLU A 176 22.95 4.98 -24.60
CA GLU A 176 23.60 4.16 -25.63
C GLU A 176 22.96 4.36 -27.01
N HIS A 177 21.62 4.38 -27.07
CA HIS A 177 20.90 4.63 -28.32
C HIS A 177 21.25 6.00 -28.90
N ARG A 178 21.26 7.07 -28.08
CA ARG A 178 21.64 8.41 -28.52
C ARG A 178 23.08 8.47 -29.03
N ALA A 179 24.02 7.83 -28.33
CA ALA A 179 25.42 7.76 -28.76
C ALA A 179 25.57 7.06 -30.13
N ARG A 180 24.85 5.96 -30.36
CA ARG A 180 24.81 5.28 -31.67
C ARG A 180 24.24 6.16 -32.78
N MET A 181 23.17 6.90 -32.50
CA MET A 181 22.55 7.79 -33.49
C MET A 181 23.44 8.99 -33.83
N ALA A 182 24.16 9.55 -32.86
CA ALA A 182 25.13 10.62 -33.09
C ALA A 182 26.33 10.12 -33.92
N GLY A 183 26.85 8.92 -33.62
CA GLY A 183 27.94 8.32 -34.39
C GLY A 183 27.58 8.01 -35.85
N ARG A 184 26.32 7.65 -36.12
CA ARG A 184 25.81 7.46 -37.49
C ARG A 184 25.73 8.78 -38.26
N HIS A 185 25.16 9.83 -37.66
CA HIS A 185 25.11 11.15 -38.29
C HIS A 185 26.52 11.70 -38.58
N ALA A 186 27.48 11.47 -37.68
CA ALA A 186 28.87 11.88 -37.89
C ALA A 186 29.62 11.08 -38.98
N ALA A 187 29.11 9.90 -39.38
CA ALA A 187 29.68 9.09 -40.45
C ALA A 187 29.02 9.34 -41.82
N GLU A 188 27.86 10.00 -41.85
CA GLU A 188 27.13 10.38 -43.07
C GLU A 188 27.44 11.83 -43.52
N VAL A 189 28.11 12.63 -42.70
CA VAL A 189 28.65 13.98 -43.00
C VAL A 189 30.13 13.88 -43.34
#